data_AF-A0A8S4G0T2-F1
#
_entry.id   AF-A0A8S4G0T2-F1
#
_cell.length_a   1.000
_cell.length_b   1.000
_cell.length_c   1.000
_cell.angle_alpha   90.00
_cell.angle_beta   90.00
_cell.angle_gamma   90.00
#
_symmetry.space_group_name_H-M   'P 1'
#
loop_
_entity.id
_entity.type
_entity.pdbx_description
1 polymer ?
#
loop_
_entity_poly.entity_id
_entity_poly.type
_entity_poly.pdbx_seq_one_letter_code
_entity_poly.pdbx_strand_id
1 'polypeptide(L)'
;MNDPFVSCPYEPRHRVPRSRIQAHIVKCQDKYPELKICPYNATHRFPESEIKQHVTDCPSRASRFLDDAPKCTGAITKPKPLVTDCLPETDPNHEIWDD
;
A
#
# COMPACT_ATOMS: atom_id res chain seq x y z
N MET A 1 22.35 11.00 4.25
CA MET A 1 20.99 10.42 4.30
C MET A 1 20.64 10.17 5.75
N ASN A 2 19.59 10.79 6.29
CA ASN A 2 19.13 10.51 7.66
C ASN A 2 17.71 9.93 7.55
N ASP A 3 17.53 8.64 7.83
CA ASP A 3 16.19 8.03 7.86
C ASP A 3 15.62 8.21 9.27
N PRO A 4 14.58 9.04 9.45
CA PRO A 4 14.05 9.31 10.78
C PRO A 4 13.46 8.03 11.39
N PHE A 5 13.71 7.82 12.68
CA PHE A 5 13.10 6.74 13.42
C PHE A 5 11.67 7.12 13.83
N VAL A 6 10.75 6.18 13.67
CA VAL A 6 9.35 6.28 14.06
C VAL A 6 8.99 5.19 15.05
N SER A 7 8.03 5.46 15.93
CA SER A 7 7.51 4.48 16.87
C SER A 7 6.51 3.54 16.19
N CYS A 8 6.54 2.26 16.57
CA CYS A 8 5.57 1.28 16.11
C CYS A 8 4.18 1.59 16.70
N PRO A 9 3.11 1.42 15.92
CA PRO A 9 1.75 1.66 16.41
C PRO A 9 1.22 0.57 17.38
N TYR A 10 1.86 -0.60 17.45
CA TYR A 10 1.50 -1.64 18.43
C TYR A 10 2.18 -1.44 19.79
N GLU A 11 3.42 -0.96 19.78
CA GLU A 11 4.24 -0.82 20.98
C GLU A 11 5.18 0.39 20.84
N PRO A 12 5.03 1.44 21.67
CA PRO A 12 5.85 2.64 21.57
C PRO A 12 7.34 2.41 21.86
N ARG A 13 7.70 1.29 22.52
CA ARG A 13 9.10 0.89 22.76
C ARG A 13 9.84 0.51 21.48
N HIS A 14 9.13 0.05 20.45
CA HIS A 14 9.76 -0.25 19.17
C HIS A 14 9.97 1.04 18.38
N ARG A 15 11.25 1.43 18.25
CA ARG A 15 11.67 2.49 17.33
C ARG A 15 12.30 1.85 16.10
N VAL A 16 11.75 2.15 14.94
CA VAL A 16 12.23 1.60 13.67
C VAL A 16 12.40 2.71 12.63
N PRO A 17 13.33 2.54 11.68
CA PRO A 17 13.51 3.48 10.59
C PRO A 17 12.21 3.65 9.80
N ARG A 18 11.86 4.87 9.38
CA ARG A 18 10.65 5.14 8.59
C ARG A 18 10.63 4.32 7.30
N SER A 19 11.78 4.05 6.69
CA SER A 19 11.90 3.19 5.51
C SER A 19 11.53 1.71 5.78
N ARG A 20 11.63 1.24 7.03
CA ARG A 20 11.43 -0.18 7.40
C ARG A 20 10.16 -0.43 8.21
N ILE A 21 9.41 0.61 8.59
CA ILE A 21 8.20 0.50 9.43
C ILE A 21 7.14 -0.42 8.82
N GLN A 22 6.95 -0.42 7.50
CA GLN A 22 5.95 -1.27 6.83
C GLN A 22 6.23 -2.76 7.06
N ALA A 23 7.46 -3.19 6.79
CA ALA A 23 7.90 -4.57 7.02
C ALA A 23 7.88 -4.94 8.51
N HIS A 24 8.20 -3.98 9.38
CA HIS A 24 8.11 -4.17 10.83
C HIS A 24 6.67 -4.42 11.30
N ILE A 25 5.70 -3.62 10.83
CA ILE A 25 4.28 -3.72 11.21
C ILE A 25 3.73 -5.11 10.92
N VAL A 26 4.03 -5.71 9.76
CA VAL A 26 3.55 -7.06 9.40
C VAL A 26 4.02 -8.10 10.42
N LYS A 27 5.30 -8.04 10.83
CA LYS A 27 5.86 -8.95 11.84
C LYS A 27 5.36 -8.66 13.25
N CYS A 28 5.10 -7.39 13.55
CA CYS A 28 4.63 -6.96 14.87
C CYS A 28 3.16 -7.31 15.07
N GLN A 29 2.35 -7.25 14.01
CA GLN A 29 0.93 -7.62 14.03
C GLN A 29 0.71 -9.05 14.49
N ASP A 30 1.63 -9.97 14.18
CA ASP A 30 1.53 -11.38 14.58
C ASP A 30 1.67 -11.57 16.11
N LYS A 31 2.36 -10.66 16.79
CA LYS A 31 2.66 -10.74 18.24
C LYS A 31 1.69 -9.97 19.14
N TYR A 32 0.87 -9.08 18.58
CA TYR A 32 0.03 -8.13 19.31
C TYR A 32 -1.42 -8.21 18.82
N PRO A 33 -2.42 -7.72 19.58
CA PRO A 33 -3.81 -7.77 19.16
C PRO A 33 -4.07 -7.10 17.80
N GLU A 34 -5.11 -7.56 17.11
CA GLU A 34 -5.48 -7.07 15.79
C GLU A 34 -5.97 -5.60 15.83
N LEU A 35 -5.08 -4.70 15.40
CA LEU A 35 -5.42 -3.29 15.16
C LEU A 35 -5.98 -3.11 13.74
N LYS A 36 -6.97 -2.23 13.59
CA LYS A 36 -7.53 -1.88 12.30
C LYS A 36 -6.57 -0.99 11.51
N ILE A 37 -6.59 -1.17 10.20
CA ILE A 37 -5.74 -0.45 9.25
C ILE A 37 -6.45 0.83 8.81
N CYS A 38 -5.73 1.96 8.78
CA CYS A 38 -6.27 3.18 8.21
C CYS A 38 -6.44 3.04 6.68
N PRO A 39 -7.59 3.44 6.11
CA PRO A 39 -7.84 3.40 4.67
C PRO A 39 -6.99 4.39 3.86
N TYR A 40 -6.37 5.37 4.53
CA TYR A 40 -5.53 6.40 3.87
C TYR A 40 -4.04 6.09 3.94
N ASN A 41 -3.59 5.37 4.97
CA ASN A 41 -2.18 5.03 5.13
C ASN A 41 -2.03 3.67 5.81
N ALA A 42 -1.46 2.71 5.08
CA ALA A 42 -1.25 1.34 5.57
C ALA A 42 -0.22 1.24 6.70
N THR A 43 0.51 2.29 7.07
CA THR A 43 1.36 2.29 8.28
C THR A 43 0.60 2.66 9.54
N HIS A 44 -0.56 3.29 9.41
CA HIS A 44 -1.42 3.65 10.54
C HIS A 44 -2.21 2.41 10.99
N ARG A 45 -2.13 2.11 12.29
CA ARG A 45 -2.85 1.03 12.96
C ARG A 45 -3.45 1.60 14.24
N PHE A 46 -4.75 1.37 14.46
CA PHE A 46 -5.48 1.87 15.63
C PHE A 46 -6.49 0.82 16.10
N PRO A 47 -6.87 0.82 17.38
CA PRO A 47 -7.96 -0.03 17.86
C PRO A 47 -9.29 0.37 17.20
N GLU A 48 -10.25 -0.55 17.19
CA GLU A 48 -11.55 -0.32 16.52
C GLU A 48 -12.35 0.86 17.11
N SER A 49 -12.15 1.16 18.40
CA SER A 49 -12.73 2.34 19.05
C SER A 49 -12.18 3.66 18.47
N GLU A 50 -10.87 3.72 18.21
CA GLU A 50 -10.18 4.95 17.81
C GLU A 50 -10.12 5.13 16.30
N ILE A 51 -10.21 4.05 15.51
CA ILE A 51 -10.09 4.13 14.05
C ILE A 51 -11.14 5.05 13.43
N LYS A 52 -12.35 5.10 14.00
CA LYS A 52 -13.45 5.96 13.51
C LYS A 52 -13.11 7.45 13.64
N GLN A 53 -12.54 7.83 14.78
CA GLN A 53 -12.07 9.19 15.02
C GLN A 53 -10.85 9.48 14.15
N HIS A 54 -9.86 8.57 14.13
CA HIS A 54 -8.66 8.71 13.32
C HIS A 54 -8.97 8.95 11.84
N VAL A 55 -9.90 8.21 11.23
CA VAL A 55 -10.28 8.40 9.82
C VAL A 55 -10.78 9.82 9.54
N THR A 56 -11.46 10.43 10.50
CA THR A 56 -11.97 11.81 10.37
C THR A 56 -10.83 12.82 10.40
N ASP A 57 -9.89 12.66 11.34
CA ASP A 57 -8.77 13.58 11.60
C ASP A 57 -7.44 13.15 10.93
N CYS A 58 -7.45 12.14 10.06
CA CYS A 58 -6.22 11.55 9.54
C CYS A 58 -5.44 12.57 8.71
N PRO A 59 -4.15 12.83 9.02
CA PRO A 59 -3.34 13.78 8.24
C PRO A 59 -3.15 13.31 6.79
N SER A 60 -3.11 11.99 6.57
CA SER A 60 -3.00 11.38 5.24
C SER A 60 -4.30 11.48 4.42
N ARG A 61 -5.41 11.98 5.00
CA ARG A 61 -6.66 12.25 4.28
C ARG A 61 -6.52 13.49 3.40
N ALA A 62 -5.83 14.53 3.90
CA ALA A 62 -5.62 15.79 3.19
C ALA A 62 -4.53 15.69 2.12
N SER A 63 -3.54 14.80 2.30
CA SER A 63 -2.45 14.60 1.33
C SER A 63 -2.88 13.96 0.00
N ARG A 64 -4.17 13.61 -0.17
CA ARG A 64 -4.72 13.23 -1.48
C ARG A 64 -5.25 14.41 -2.29
N PHE A 65 -5.36 15.60 -1.68
CA PHE A 65 -5.93 16.79 -2.30
C PHE A 65 -4.94 17.96 -2.43
N LEU A 66 -3.76 17.86 -1.82
CA LEU A 66 -2.63 18.75 -2.03
C LEU A 66 -1.67 18.03 -3.00
N ASP A 67 -1.67 18.50 -4.25
CA ASP A 67 -0.63 18.41 -5.31
C ASP A 67 0.49 17.37 -5.11
N ASP A 68 0.75 16.39 -5.97
CA ASP A 68 0.66 16.32 -7.42
C ASP A 68 -0.21 15.13 -7.87
N ALA A 69 -1.10 15.38 -8.84
CA ALA A 69 -1.50 14.30 -9.73
C ALA A 69 -0.23 13.59 -10.23
N PRO A 70 -0.15 12.25 -10.30
CA PRO A 70 0.81 11.67 -11.22
C PRO A 70 0.46 12.29 -12.57
N LYS A 71 1.34 13.17 -13.09
CA LYS A 71 1.40 13.46 -14.52
C LYS A 71 1.79 12.14 -15.17
N CYS A 72 0.81 11.27 -15.28
CA CYS A 72 0.81 10.19 -16.23
C CYS A 72 0.84 10.89 -17.59
N THR A 73 2.04 11.18 -18.09
CA THR A 73 2.28 11.21 -19.54
C THR A 73 2.37 9.76 -20.03
N GLY A 74 1.38 8.95 -19.67
CA GLY A 74 1.08 7.67 -20.28
C GLY A 74 -0.23 7.89 -21.02
N ALA A 75 -0.22 7.69 -22.33
CA ALA A 75 -1.44 7.75 -23.12
C ALA A 75 -2.49 6.83 -22.46
N ILE A 76 -3.60 7.44 -22.01
CA ILE A 76 -4.76 6.71 -21.50
C ILE A 76 -5.41 6.05 -22.70
N THR A 77 -4.96 4.86 -23.08
CA THR A 77 -5.77 3.96 -23.86
C THR A 77 -6.84 3.43 -22.90
N LYS A 78 -8.12 3.64 -23.24
CA LYS A 78 -9.28 3.13 -22.49
C LYS A 78 -9.01 1.68 -22.06
N PRO A 79 -9.26 1.28 -20.80
CA PRO A 79 -9.14 -0.13 -20.43
C PRO A 79 -10.05 -0.92 -21.36
N LYS A 80 -9.44 -1.75 -22.19
CA LYS A 80 -10.16 -2.65 -23.09
C LYS A 80 -10.94 -3.60 -22.17
N PRO A 81 -12.24 -3.85 -22.41
CA PRO A 81 -12.99 -4.81 -21.62
C PRO A 81 -12.20 -6.12 -21.62
N LEU A 82 -12.06 -6.77 -20.46
CA LEU A 82 -11.57 -8.14 -20.40
C LEU A 82 -12.53 -8.99 -21.24
N VAL A 83 -12.16 -9.20 -22.50
CA VAL A 83 -12.74 -10.25 -23.31
C VAL A 83 -12.07 -11.54 -22.87
N THR A 84 -12.91 -12.41 -22.33
CA THR A 84 -12.64 -13.77 -21.91
C THR A 84 -12.24 -14.59 -23.12
N ASP A 85 -10.97 -14.57 -23.52
CA ASP A 85 -10.43 -15.57 -24.43
C ASP A 85 -8.90 -15.60 -24.37
N CYS A 86 -8.37 -16.27 -23.36
CA CYS A 86 -7.04 -16.85 -23.49
C CYS A 86 -7.22 -18.16 -24.27
N LEU A 87 -7.13 -18.11 -25.61
CA LEU A 87 -7.04 -19.31 -26.43
C LEU A 87 -5.62 -19.41 -26.98
N PRO A 88 -4.82 -20.38 -26.51
CA PRO A 88 -3.38 -20.37 -26.73
C PRO A 88 -3.00 -21.24 -27.92
N GLU A 89 -3.56 -21.10 -29.13
CA GLU A 89 -3.28 -22.12 -30.18
C GLU A 89 -2.99 -21.63 -31.61
N THR A 90 -2.92 -20.33 -31.91
CA THR A 90 -2.58 -19.91 -33.28
C THR A 90 -1.79 -18.60 -33.37
N ASP A 91 -0.73 -18.43 -32.58
CA ASP A 91 0.28 -17.42 -32.87
C ASP A 91 1.46 -18.06 -33.64
N PRO A 92 1.66 -17.73 -34.93
CA PRO A 92 2.78 -18.24 -35.74
C PRO A 92 4.16 -17.76 -35.29
N ASN A 93 4.24 -16.94 -34.25
CA ASN A 93 5.46 -16.39 -33.64
C ASN A 93 5.50 -16.71 -32.14
N HIS A 94 4.97 -17.86 -31.74
CA HIS A 94 5.29 -18.45 -30.43
C HIS A 94 6.71 -19.04 -30.51
N GLU A 95 7.70 -18.16 -30.40
CA GLU A 95 9.07 -18.60 -30.11
C GLU A 95 9.03 -19.29 -28.73
N ILE A 96 9.24 -20.61 -28.76
CA ILE A 96 9.40 -21.47 -27.59
C ILE A 96 10.72 -21.06 -26.95
N TRP A 97 10.67 -20.14 -25.99
CA TRP A 97 11.83 -19.82 -25.17
C TRP A 97 11.96 -20.87 -24.06
N ASP A 98 12.52 -22.03 -24.43
CA ASP A 98 13.04 -23.04 -23.49
C ASP A 98 14.50 -23.35 -23.91
N ASP A 99 15.44 -22.68 -23.22
CA ASP A 99 16.81 -23.14 -22.95
C ASP A 99 17.14 -22.80 -21.49
#